data_AF-A0A956SYE0-F1
#
_entry.id   AF-A0A956SYE0-F1
#
_cell.length_a   1.000
_cell.length_b   1.000
_cell.length_c   1.000
_cell.angle_alpha   90.00
_cell.angle_beta   90.00
_cell.angle_gamma   90.00
#
_symmetry.space_group_name_H-M   'P 1'
#
loop_
_entity.id
_entity.type
_entity.pdbx_description
1 polymer ?
#
loop_
_entity_poly.entity_id
_entity_poly.type
_entity_poly.pdbx_seq_one_letter_code
_entity_poly.pdbx_strand_id
1 'polypeptide(L)'
;MRSVLLVSMVLWLAVCAVAEENSEVVGRELGEMFNAAALTVEVPAPKVKPAVPSVQEGVPVGGRELSVLAYSYCLRGRTASGRYTQHGTIAVDPRVIPLGSRMYVPGYGWGVAADTGGMIIGNKIDLWRPTTADCYSWGVRRVKIKVFPPAR
;
A
#
# COMPACT_ATOMS: atom_id res chain seq x y z
N MET A 1 -47.08 51.11 -17.31
CA MET A 1 -46.06 51.01 -18.39
C MET A 1 -45.61 49.54 -18.45
N ARG A 2 -46.08 48.81 -19.47
CA ARG A 2 -45.25 48.08 -20.45
C ARG A 2 -44.19 47.17 -19.79
N SER A 3 -44.51 45.90 -19.62
CA SER A 3 -44.11 44.84 -20.56
C SER A 3 -42.60 44.69 -20.67
N VAL A 4 -42.02 43.78 -19.90
CA VAL A 4 -40.78 43.08 -20.29
C VAL A 4 -40.86 41.61 -19.84
N LEU A 5 -41.91 40.92 -20.26
CA LEU A 5 -41.91 39.45 -20.44
C LEU A 5 -41.03 39.14 -21.66
N LEU A 6 -39.71 39.37 -21.61
CA LEU A 6 -38.80 38.85 -22.64
C LEU A 6 -37.30 38.95 -22.28
N VAL A 7 -36.88 38.68 -21.03
CA VAL A 7 -35.43 38.50 -20.78
C VAL A 7 -35.10 37.31 -19.88
N SER A 8 -36.01 36.81 -19.04
CA SER A 8 -35.66 35.70 -18.15
C SER A 8 -35.88 34.29 -18.74
N MET A 9 -36.11 34.15 -20.04
CA MET A 9 -35.77 32.89 -20.74
C MET A 9 -34.31 32.89 -21.25
N VAL A 10 -33.60 34.02 -21.15
CA VAL A 10 -32.16 34.12 -21.48
C VAL A 10 -31.29 34.03 -20.22
N LEU A 11 -31.85 34.28 -19.03
CA LEU A 11 -31.13 34.15 -17.76
C LEU A 11 -30.94 32.68 -17.31
N TRP A 12 -31.65 31.71 -17.91
CA TRP A 12 -31.43 30.29 -17.63
C TRP A 12 -30.18 29.74 -18.35
N LEU A 13 -29.75 30.34 -19.47
CA LEU A 13 -28.58 29.89 -20.21
C LEU A 13 -27.24 30.46 -19.69
N ALA A 14 -27.26 31.43 -18.77
CA ALA A 14 -26.04 32.00 -18.18
C ALA A 14 -25.62 31.37 -16.83
N VAL A 15 -26.48 30.58 -16.18
CA VAL A 15 -26.13 29.86 -14.95
C VAL A 15 -25.14 28.70 -15.21
N CYS A 16 -24.93 28.32 -16.47
CA CYS A 16 -23.88 27.37 -16.85
C CYS A 16 -22.49 27.99 -17.07
N ALA A 17 -22.30 29.30 -16.88
CA ALA A 17 -21.02 29.96 -17.20
C ALA A 17 -20.40 30.81 -16.06
N VAL A 18 -20.92 30.74 -14.82
CA VAL A 18 -20.30 31.42 -13.65
C VAL A 18 -19.83 30.36 -12.64
N ALA A 19 -18.87 29.54 -13.06
CA ALA A 19 -17.72 29.30 -12.20
C ALA A 19 -16.97 30.63 -12.13
N GLU A 20 -16.36 30.95 -10.99
CA GLU A 20 -15.60 32.20 -10.76
C GLU A 20 -16.46 33.38 -10.25
N GLU A 21 -17.00 33.27 -9.03
CA GLU A 21 -16.66 34.13 -7.88
C GLU A 21 -17.55 33.80 -6.66
N ASN A 22 -16.99 33.96 -5.46
CA ASN A 22 -17.63 33.89 -4.13
C ASN A 22 -17.57 32.54 -3.39
N SER A 23 -16.36 32.08 -3.05
CA SER A 23 -16.10 30.90 -2.20
C SER A 23 -15.97 31.20 -0.69
N GLU A 24 -16.41 32.36 -0.17
CA GLU A 24 -16.07 32.76 1.21
C GLU A 24 -17.24 32.88 2.21
N VAL A 25 -18.52 32.70 1.85
CA VAL A 25 -19.62 33.01 2.82
C VAL A 25 -20.52 31.83 3.20
N VAL A 26 -20.49 30.68 2.51
CA VAL A 26 -21.33 29.52 2.89
C VAL A 26 -20.70 28.66 4.00
N GLY A 27 -19.43 28.88 4.33
CA GLY A 27 -18.69 28.07 5.32
C GLY A 27 -18.86 28.48 6.79
N ARG A 28 -19.49 29.62 7.10
CA ARG A 28 -19.48 30.17 8.48
C ARG A 28 -20.69 29.84 9.35
N GLU A 29 -21.86 29.55 8.80
CA GLU A 29 -23.06 29.32 9.63
C GLU A 29 -23.29 27.86 10.08
N LEU A 30 -22.52 26.88 9.58
CA LEU A 30 -22.58 25.49 10.09
C LEU A 30 -21.45 25.16 11.10
N GLY A 31 -20.51 26.09 11.29
CA GLY A 31 -19.36 25.93 12.19
C GLY A 31 -19.66 26.22 13.67
N GLU A 32 -20.78 26.89 13.99
CA GLU A 32 -21.06 27.38 15.35
C GLU A 32 -21.99 26.48 16.19
N MET A 33 -22.56 25.40 15.62
CA MET A 33 -23.43 24.48 16.39
C MET A 33 -22.69 23.30 17.04
N PHE A 34 -21.43 23.05 16.71
CA PHE A 34 -20.64 21.92 17.26
C PHE A 34 -19.51 22.36 18.21
N ASN A 35 -19.56 23.58 18.74
CA ASN A 35 -18.50 24.12 19.59
C ASN A 35 -18.97 24.39 21.02
N ALA A 36 -19.36 23.34 21.75
CA ALA A 36 -19.54 23.41 23.21
C ALA A 36 -19.66 22.00 23.84
N ALA A 37 -18.63 21.16 23.73
CA ALA A 37 -18.34 20.05 24.67
C ALA A 37 -17.11 19.23 24.22
N ALA A 38 -15.99 19.89 23.94
CA ALA A 38 -14.72 19.18 23.77
C ALA A 38 -13.98 19.21 25.12
N LEU A 39 -14.32 18.26 25.99
CA LEU A 39 -13.45 17.85 27.09
C LEU A 39 -12.20 17.26 26.45
N THR A 40 -11.13 18.03 26.35
CA THR A 40 -9.87 17.58 25.75
C THR A 40 -9.21 16.56 26.67
N VAL A 41 -9.53 15.28 26.46
CA VAL A 41 -8.54 14.23 26.69
C VAL A 41 -7.51 14.41 25.59
N GLU A 42 -6.39 15.07 25.91
CA GLU A 42 -5.21 15.02 25.06
C GLU A 42 -4.77 13.55 24.99
N VAL A 43 -5.26 12.84 23.98
CA VAL A 43 -4.63 11.59 23.56
C VAL A 43 -3.26 12.01 23.03
N PRO A 44 -2.15 11.64 23.71
CA PRO A 44 -0.83 12.01 23.23
C PRO A 44 -0.70 11.45 21.82
N ALA A 45 -0.29 12.31 20.88
CA ALA A 45 -0.12 11.99 19.48
C ALA A 45 0.52 10.59 19.34
N PRO A 46 -0.04 9.68 18.51
CA PRO A 46 0.68 8.46 18.19
C PRO A 46 1.99 8.93 17.58
N LYS A 47 3.11 8.70 18.28
CA LYS A 47 4.44 8.99 17.78
C LYS A 47 4.52 8.31 16.43
N VAL A 48 4.41 9.09 15.35
CA VAL A 48 4.71 8.63 14.00
C VAL A 48 6.17 8.23 14.08
N LYS A 49 6.42 6.93 14.25
CA LYS A 49 7.73 6.37 13.94
C LYS A 49 8.04 6.89 12.54
N PRO A 50 9.20 7.54 12.32
CA PRO A 50 9.51 8.11 11.03
C PRO A 50 9.20 7.07 9.96
N ALA A 51 8.46 7.48 8.94
CA ALA A 51 8.36 6.72 7.71
C ALA A 51 9.78 6.33 7.37
N VAL A 52 10.07 5.02 7.49
CA VAL A 52 11.43 4.53 7.28
C VAL A 52 11.82 5.06 5.90
N PRO A 53 12.87 5.89 5.78
CA PRO A 53 13.28 6.36 4.47
C PRO A 53 13.47 5.09 3.63
N SER A 54 12.88 5.08 2.44
CA SER A 54 13.08 4.02 1.47
C SER A 54 14.57 4.02 1.13
N VAL A 55 15.33 3.27 1.91
CA VAL A 55 16.73 2.99 1.63
C VAL A 55 16.68 2.32 0.28
N GLN A 56 17.08 3.03 -0.77
CA GLN A 56 17.45 2.42 -2.03
C GLN A 56 18.75 1.67 -1.74
N GLU A 57 18.65 0.58 -0.96
CA GLU A 57 19.71 -0.40 -0.83
C GLU A 57 19.99 -0.83 -2.26
N GLY A 58 21.13 -0.39 -2.78
CA GLY A 58 21.57 -0.74 -4.12
C GLY A 58 21.40 -2.24 -4.29
N VAL A 59 20.83 -2.65 -5.43
CA VAL A 59 20.53 -4.05 -5.71
C VAL A 59 21.77 -4.89 -5.38
N PRO A 60 21.69 -5.85 -4.44
CA PRO A 60 22.89 -6.49 -3.89
C PRO A 60 23.69 -7.15 -4.99
N VAL A 61 25.02 -7.00 -4.95
CA VAL A 61 25.91 -7.63 -5.94
C VAL A 61 26.07 -9.11 -5.60
N GLY A 62 25.95 -9.98 -6.60
CA GLY A 62 25.99 -11.45 -6.44
C GLY A 62 24.62 -12.12 -6.27
N GLY A 63 24.65 -13.41 -5.91
CA GLY A 63 23.46 -14.27 -5.85
C GLY A 63 23.02 -14.77 -7.23
N ARG A 64 22.10 -15.75 -7.23
CA ARG A 64 21.46 -16.26 -8.45
C ARG A 64 20.28 -15.38 -8.80
N GLU A 65 20.27 -14.82 -10.01
CA GLU A 65 19.13 -14.06 -10.51
C GLU A 65 18.02 -15.01 -10.99
N LEU A 66 16.77 -14.71 -10.62
CA LEU A 66 15.61 -15.49 -11.04
C LEU A 66 14.45 -14.56 -11.38
N SER A 67 13.83 -14.76 -12.54
CA SER A 67 12.56 -14.10 -12.87
C SER A 67 11.40 -14.92 -12.31
N VAL A 68 10.62 -14.30 -11.42
CA VAL A 68 9.51 -14.95 -10.72
C VAL A 68 8.23 -14.13 -10.82
N LEU A 69 7.09 -14.80 -10.65
CA LEU A 69 5.80 -14.15 -10.42
C LEU A 69 5.62 -13.96 -8.92
N ALA A 70 5.56 -12.71 -8.47
CA ALA A 70 5.43 -12.36 -7.07
C ALA A 70 3.99 -12.02 -6.70
N TYR A 71 3.45 -12.79 -5.77
CA TYR A 71 2.20 -12.56 -5.06
C TYR A 71 2.48 -11.93 -3.69
N SER A 72 1.42 -11.61 -2.97
CA SER A 72 1.53 -11.21 -1.58
C SER A 72 0.35 -11.73 -0.77
N TYR A 73 0.59 -12.03 0.50
CA TYR A 73 -0.40 -12.49 1.46
C TYR A 73 -0.23 -11.76 2.79
N CYS A 74 -1.31 -11.66 3.57
CA CYS A 74 -1.31 -10.97 4.87
C CYS A 74 -1.80 -11.84 6.04
N LEU A 75 -1.94 -13.15 5.82
CA LEU A 75 -2.34 -14.06 6.88
C LEU A 75 -1.24 -14.15 7.95
N ARG A 76 -1.66 -14.13 9.22
CA ARG A 76 -0.76 -14.29 10.35
C ARG A 76 -0.77 -15.74 10.83
N GLY A 77 0.40 -16.30 11.13
CA GLY A 77 0.49 -17.67 11.62
C GLY A 77 1.91 -18.19 11.72
N ARG A 78 2.04 -19.51 11.85
CA ARG A 78 3.32 -20.22 11.76
C ARG A 78 3.57 -20.64 10.31
N THR A 79 4.77 -20.40 9.84
CA THR A 79 5.24 -20.79 8.50
C THR A 79 5.71 -22.24 8.49
N ALA A 80 5.94 -22.81 7.31
CA ALA A 80 6.50 -24.15 7.15
C ALA A 80 7.85 -24.32 7.88
N SER A 81 8.67 -23.28 8.00
CA SER A 81 9.91 -23.31 8.79
C SER A 81 9.70 -23.18 10.31
N GLY A 82 8.46 -23.13 10.79
CA GLY A 82 8.11 -22.94 12.21
C GLY A 82 8.25 -21.51 12.74
N ARG A 83 8.61 -20.55 11.88
CA ARG A 83 8.73 -19.13 12.26
C ARG A 83 7.36 -18.46 12.24
N TYR A 84 7.18 -17.41 13.02
CA TYR A 84 6.00 -16.57 12.86
C TYR A 84 6.12 -15.73 11.60
N THR A 85 5.00 -15.53 10.92
CA THR A 85 4.90 -14.63 9.78
C THR A 85 5.24 -13.20 10.22
N GLN A 86 6.21 -12.61 9.53
CA GLN A 86 6.64 -11.23 9.75
C GLN A 86 7.16 -10.66 8.45
N HIS A 87 7.47 -9.36 8.43
CA HIS A 87 8.09 -8.77 7.26
C HIS A 87 9.41 -9.48 6.95
N GLY A 88 9.64 -9.79 5.67
CA GLY A 88 10.74 -10.62 5.22
C GLY A 88 10.42 -12.12 5.15
N THR A 89 9.24 -12.59 5.59
CA THR A 89 8.80 -13.96 5.35
C THR A 89 8.34 -14.12 3.90
N ILE A 90 8.95 -15.04 3.17
CA ILE A 90 8.62 -15.34 1.78
C ILE A 90 8.30 -16.83 1.65
N ALA A 91 7.15 -17.15 1.03
CA ALA A 91 6.81 -18.50 0.63
C ALA A 91 7.37 -18.81 -0.76
N VAL A 92 8.00 -19.96 -0.90
CA VAL A 92 8.64 -20.40 -2.14
C VAL A 92 8.39 -21.88 -2.40
N ASP A 93 8.73 -22.33 -3.61
CA ASP A 93 8.90 -23.75 -3.93
C ASP A 93 10.32 -24.21 -3.53
N PRO A 94 10.48 -25.12 -2.54
CA PRO A 94 11.79 -25.61 -2.09
C PRO A 94 12.64 -26.25 -3.18
N ARG A 95 12.01 -26.76 -4.25
CA ARG A 95 12.71 -27.38 -5.40
C ARG A 95 13.44 -26.34 -6.26
N VAL A 96 12.99 -25.09 -6.22
CA VAL A 96 13.56 -23.98 -7.00
C VAL A 96 14.40 -23.07 -6.11
N ILE A 97 13.92 -22.77 -4.90
CA ILE A 97 14.58 -21.92 -3.92
C ILE A 97 14.61 -22.69 -2.59
N PRO A 98 15.78 -23.19 -2.16
CA PRO A 98 15.87 -23.92 -0.89
C PRO A 98 15.38 -23.07 0.29
N LEU A 99 14.70 -23.70 1.25
CA LEU A 99 14.33 -23.05 2.50
C LEU A 99 15.59 -22.55 3.24
N GLY A 100 15.45 -21.41 3.91
CA GLY A 100 16.56 -20.69 4.54
C GLY A 100 17.35 -19.78 3.60
N SER A 101 17.12 -19.83 2.28
CA SER A 101 17.74 -18.90 1.34
C SER A 101 17.34 -17.46 1.66
N ARG A 102 18.30 -16.53 1.59
CA ARG A 102 18.02 -15.09 1.63
C ARG A 102 17.77 -14.60 0.21
N MET A 103 16.86 -13.66 0.02
CA MET A 103 16.62 -13.07 -1.29
C MET A 103 16.28 -11.60 -1.21
N TYR A 104 16.66 -10.87 -2.26
CA TYR A 104 16.29 -9.48 -2.45
C TYR A 104 15.23 -9.39 -3.54
N VAL A 105 14.12 -8.73 -3.20
CA VAL A 105 12.96 -8.55 -4.07
C VAL A 105 12.78 -7.04 -4.29
N PRO A 106 12.96 -6.53 -5.52
CA PRO A 106 12.78 -5.11 -5.80
C PRO A 106 11.39 -4.61 -5.38
N GLY A 107 11.34 -3.52 -4.61
CA GLY A 107 10.10 -2.94 -4.07
C GLY A 107 9.50 -3.65 -2.84
N TYR A 108 10.09 -4.76 -2.40
CA TYR A 108 9.77 -5.41 -1.13
C TYR A 108 10.95 -5.34 -0.14
N GLY A 109 12.18 -5.44 -0.65
CA GLY A 109 13.41 -5.47 0.14
C GLY A 109 13.92 -6.89 0.35
N TRP A 110 14.65 -7.09 1.44
CA TRP A 110 15.17 -8.40 1.82
C TRP A 110 14.13 -9.31 2.45
N GLY A 111 14.21 -10.59 2.14
CA GLY A 111 13.44 -11.64 2.79
C GLY A 111 14.17 -12.98 2.85
N VAL A 112 13.54 -13.92 3.52
CA VAL A 112 14.01 -15.28 3.74
C VAL A 112 12.94 -16.25 3.25
N ALA A 113 13.37 -17.28 2.52
CA ALA A 113 12.55 -18.45 2.19
C ALA A 113 12.23 -19.22 3.49
N ALA A 114 11.12 -18.88 4.13
CA ALA A 114 10.73 -19.42 5.43
C ALA A 114 9.39 -20.16 5.38
N ASP A 115 8.71 -20.14 4.23
CA ASP A 115 7.38 -20.72 4.09
C ASP A 115 7.23 -21.46 2.76
N THR A 116 6.19 -22.28 2.68
CA THR A 116 5.79 -22.98 1.45
C THR A 116 4.29 -22.86 1.29
N GLY A 117 3.79 -22.92 0.06
CA GLY A 117 2.36 -22.86 -0.22
C GLY A 117 1.99 -23.83 -1.33
N GLY A 118 0.85 -24.50 -1.21
CA GLY A 118 0.41 -25.50 -2.20
C GLY A 118 0.23 -24.93 -3.61
N MET A 119 -0.05 -23.63 -3.74
CA MET A 119 -0.18 -22.94 -5.03
C MET A 119 1.11 -22.22 -5.49
N ILE A 120 2.13 -22.16 -4.62
CA ILE A 120 3.41 -21.48 -4.87
C ILE A 120 4.40 -22.52 -5.40
N ILE A 121 4.19 -22.91 -6.66
CA ILE A 121 4.95 -23.95 -7.36
C ILE A 121 5.76 -23.33 -8.50
N GLY A 122 7.03 -23.74 -8.63
CA GLY A 122 7.95 -23.28 -9.68
C GLY A 122 8.52 -21.88 -9.40
N ASN A 123 8.60 -21.05 -10.44
CA ASN A 123 9.11 -19.67 -10.36
C ASN A 123 8.04 -18.69 -9.83
N LYS A 124 7.42 -19.03 -8.71
CA LYS A 124 6.43 -18.21 -8.00
C LYS A 124 6.92 -17.95 -6.59
N ILE A 125 6.66 -16.74 -6.09
CA ILE A 125 6.94 -16.38 -4.70
C ILE A 125 5.70 -15.70 -4.10
N ASP A 126 5.51 -15.86 -2.80
CA ASP A 126 4.47 -15.15 -2.05
C ASP A 126 5.08 -14.34 -0.91
N LEU A 127 4.84 -13.04 -0.92
CA LEU A 127 5.47 -12.09 -0.02
C LEU A 127 4.55 -11.76 1.15
N TRP A 128 4.99 -12.00 2.38
CA TRP A 128 4.18 -11.61 3.53
C TRP A 128 4.15 -10.09 3.69
N ARG A 129 2.95 -9.55 3.90
CA ARG A 129 2.67 -8.14 4.17
C ARG A 129 1.79 -8.01 5.42
N PRO A 130 1.85 -6.88 6.15
CA PRO A 130 1.16 -6.77 7.44
C PRO A 130 -0.35 -6.51 7.32
N THR A 131 -0.82 -5.91 6.22
CA THR A 131 -2.24 -5.59 6.00
C THR A 131 -2.72 -6.02 4.62
N THR A 132 -4.03 -6.21 4.48
CA THR A 132 -4.67 -6.53 3.19
C THR A 132 -4.51 -5.38 2.19
N ALA A 133 -4.53 -4.13 2.64
CA ALA A 133 -4.28 -2.97 1.79
C ALA A 133 -2.88 -3.02 1.15
N ASP A 134 -1.87 -3.46 1.91
CA ASP A 134 -0.51 -3.65 1.39
C ASP A 134 -0.42 -4.79 0.37
N CYS A 135 -1.23 -5.84 0.52
CA CYS A 135 -1.32 -6.91 -0.47
C CYS A 135 -1.93 -6.41 -1.78
N TYR A 136 -3.02 -5.65 -1.70
CA TYR A 136 -3.66 -5.08 -2.89
C TYR A 136 -2.78 -4.04 -3.59
N SER A 137 -2.07 -3.21 -2.84
CA SER A 137 -1.13 -2.23 -3.42
C SER A 137 0.07 -2.92 -4.09
N TRP A 138 0.48 -4.08 -3.58
CA TRP A 138 1.48 -4.92 -4.24
C TRP A 138 0.93 -5.57 -5.53
N GLY A 139 -0.26 -6.15 -5.49
CA GLY A 139 -0.84 -6.87 -6.62
C GLY A 139 0.01 -8.07 -7.07
N VAL A 140 -0.16 -8.52 -8.31
CA VAL A 140 0.65 -9.61 -8.89
C VAL A 140 1.55 -9.04 -9.96
N ARG A 141 2.86 -9.27 -9.83
CA ARG A 141 3.86 -8.70 -10.75
C ARG A 141 5.01 -9.65 -11.02
N ARG A 142 5.55 -9.60 -12.23
CA ARG A 142 6.80 -10.29 -12.55
C ARG A 142 7.97 -9.44 -12.07
N VAL A 143 8.86 -10.05 -11.29
CA VAL A 143 10.04 -9.38 -10.72
C VAL A 143 11.27 -10.25 -10.93
N LYS A 144 12.41 -9.59 -11.13
CA LYS A 144 13.72 -10.23 -11.10
C LYS A 144 14.26 -10.15 -9.68
N ILE A 145 14.45 -11.30 -9.05
CA ILE A 145 14.93 -11.42 -7.68
C ILE A 145 16.36 -11.93 -7.67
N LYS A 146 17.08 -11.62 -6.59
CA LYS A 146 18.41 -12.19 -6.33
C LYS A 146 18.34 -13.13 -5.15
N VAL A 147 18.75 -14.38 -5.34
CA VAL A 147 18.68 -15.45 -4.36
C VAL A 147 20.07 -15.85 -3.89
N PHE A 148 20.25 -15.92 -2.58
CA PHE A 148 21.48 -16.30 -1.91
C PHE A 148 21.22 -17.64 -1.19
N PRO A 149 21.95 -18.71 -1.54
CA PRO A 149 21.81 -20.01 -0.89
C PRO A 149 21.97 -19.90 0.64
N PRO A 150 21.31 -20.80 1.41
CA PRO A 150 21.53 -20.86 2.85
C PRO A 150 23.01 -21.16 3.15
N ALA A 151 23.49 -20.66 4.28
CA ALA A 151 24.79 -21.09 4.81
C ALA A 151 24.72 -22.61 5.09
N ARG A 152 25.72 -23.35 4.64
CA ARG A 152 25.85 -24.79 4.93
C ARG A 152 26.31 -25.01 6.36
#